data_AF-A1SFF9-F1
#
_entry.id   AF-A1SFF9-F1
#
_cell.length_a   1.000
_cell.length_b   1.000
_cell.length_c   1.000
_cell.angle_alpha   90.00
_cell.angle_beta   90.00
_cell.angle_gamma   90.00
#
_symmetry.space_group_name_H-M   'P 1'
#
loop_
_entity.id
_entity.type
_entity.pdbx_description
1 polymer ?
#
loop_
_entity_poly.entity_id
_entity_poly.type
_entity_poly.pdbx_seq_one_letter_code
_entity_poly.pdbx_strand_id
1 'polypeptide(L)'
;MRVHSDPVCFVGTQGSSRGFPPDAAWNWSMKLYHYTSPDHLPLIVEAGYLKLVESNISRSREHAGPDVVWLTSSPTPAAGHGLSGSRNDKKRVRFTVDVDRRSVQKWRAWAKARGIASDWMNELARAGGSGTWWVSERPIESSQWIEILDLSTGQPLATRSVNQEEQYQPTIPFLAYSWESQVRQYPQPGLSGIQYFKGDLSPTVWVDCLLYYDATGELIGILNHYPMDNDDEVAGSVNVYVRPDRQRQGIATQLIDECARRWAPNPAQQAYTPSGAALLNSMSTNRPQIRD
;
A
#
# COMPACT_ATOMS: atom_id res chain seq x y z
N MET A 1 27.71 -10.38 -11.17
CA MET A 1 26.39 -11.02 -11.38
C MET A 1 25.45 -10.42 -10.34
N ARG A 2 24.57 -9.48 -10.73
CA ARG A 2 23.68 -8.77 -9.80
C ARG A 2 22.41 -9.58 -9.63
N VAL A 3 22.12 -9.98 -8.40
CA VAL A 3 20.91 -10.70 -8.02
C VAL A 3 19.93 -9.67 -7.48
N HIS A 4 18.82 -9.45 -8.17
CA HIS A 4 17.71 -8.64 -7.65
C HIS A 4 16.99 -9.43 -6.55
N SER A 5 16.93 -8.84 -5.36
CA SER A 5 16.33 -9.39 -4.14
C SER A 5 14.83 -9.11 -4.08
N ASP A 6 14.09 -9.56 -5.10
CA ASP A 6 12.64 -9.50 -5.03
C ASP A 6 12.14 -10.67 -4.16
N PRO A 7 11.29 -10.42 -3.15
CA PRO A 7 10.59 -11.50 -2.48
C PRO A 7 9.82 -12.33 -3.52
N VAL A 8 9.70 -13.63 -3.28
CA VAL A 8 8.80 -14.50 -4.05
C VAL A 8 7.36 -14.20 -3.62
N CYS A 9 6.88 -12.98 -3.82
CA CYS A 9 5.51 -12.64 -3.47
C CYS A 9 4.56 -13.34 -4.45
N PHE A 10 3.51 -13.94 -3.94
CA PHE A 10 2.30 -14.20 -4.71
C PHE A 10 1.37 -13.04 -4.33
N VAL A 11 0.84 -12.31 -5.30
CA VAL A 11 -0.02 -11.15 -5.04
C VAL A 11 -1.36 -11.43 -5.71
N GLY A 12 -2.34 -11.89 -4.94
CA GLY A 12 -3.69 -12.09 -5.43
C GLY A 12 -4.30 -10.80 -5.96
N THR A 13 -4.97 -10.88 -7.12
CA THR A 13 -6.22 -10.19 -7.45
C THR A 13 -6.66 -10.54 -8.88
N GLN A 14 -7.76 -11.29 -9.02
CA GLN A 14 -8.66 -11.17 -10.18
C GLN A 14 -10.13 -11.31 -9.73
N GLY A 15 -10.85 -10.19 -9.80
CA GLY A 15 -12.31 -10.13 -9.74
C GLY A 15 -12.86 -9.43 -10.99
N SER A 16 -13.68 -10.16 -11.74
CA SER A 16 -14.48 -9.80 -12.92
C SER A 16 -13.79 -9.83 -14.31
N SER A 17 -14.24 -10.81 -15.08
CA SER A 17 -14.01 -11.00 -16.51
C SER A 17 -14.69 -9.91 -17.35
N ARG A 18 -14.00 -8.78 -17.56
CA ARG A 18 -14.08 -8.03 -18.83
C ARG A 18 -12.65 -7.79 -19.28
N GLY A 19 -12.31 -8.24 -20.48
CA GLY A 19 -10.95 -8.20 -21.01
C GLY A 19 -10.28 -6.84 -20.83
N PHE A 20 -9.25 -6.80 -19.99
CA PHE A 20 -8.32 -5.68 -19.92
C PHE A 20 -7.03 -6.09 -20.64
N PRO A 21 -6.42 -5.19 -21.42
CA PRO A 21 -5.23 -5.49 -22.19
C PRO A 21 -4.05 -5.82 -21.26
N PRO A 22 -3.21 -6.81 -21.61
CA PRO A 22 -2.11 -7.33 -20.78
C PRO A 22 -0.97 -6.33 -20.48
N ASP A 23 -1.03 -5.11 -21.02
CA ASP A 23 0.04 -4.11 -20.91
C ASP A 23 -0.31 -2.89 -20.06
N ALA A 24 -1.47 -2.88 -19.38
CA ALA A 24 -1.77 -1.83 -18.41
C ALA A 24 -1.00 -2.11 -17.11
N ALA A 25 0.25 -1.66 -17.03
CA ALA A 25 0.95 -1.52 -15.76
C ALA A 25 0.02 -0.77 -14.80
N TRP A 26 -0.52 -1.48 -13.81
CA TRP A 26 -1.39 -0.90 -12.79
C TRP A 26 -0.59 0.20 -12.12
N ASN A 27 -0.93 1.45 -12.41
CA ASN A 27 -0.31 2.59 -11.75
C ASN A 27 -0.83 2.64 -10.32
N TRP A 28 -0.20 1.86 -9.44
CA TRP A 28 -0.54 1.77 -8.02
C TRP A 28 -0.25 3.08 -7.28
N SER A 29 0.53 3.97 -7.88
CA SER A 29 0.77 5.30 -7.38
C SER A 29 0.01 6.36 -8.17
N MET A 30 -0.32 7.47 -7.51
CA MET A 30 -0.99 8.61 -8.12
C MET A 30 -0.32 9.89 -7.65
N LYS A 31 -0.08 10.79 -8.61
CA LYS A 31 0.40 12.14 -8.31
C LYS A 31 -0.77 13.01 -7.87
N LEU A 32 -0.67 13.57 -6.68
CA LEU A 32 -1.59 14.55 -6.14
C LEU A 32 -0.82 15.79 -5.67
N TYR A 33 -1.56 16.84 -5.38
CA TYR A 33 -1.00 18.13 -4.99
C TYR A 33 -1.55 18.57 -3.63
N HIS A 34 -0.70 19.18 -2.83
CA HIS A 34 -1.07 19.87 -1.60
C HIS A 34 -0.60 21.32 -1.67
N TYR A 35 -1.44 22.25 -1.22
CA TYR A 35 -1.18 23.68 -1.26
C TYR A 35 -1.04 24.24 0.15
N THR A 36 -0.01 25.04 0.36
CA THR A 36 0.26 25.68 1.65
C THR A 36 0.90 27.06 1.47
N SER A 37 1.18 27.73 2.57
CA SER A 37 1.82 29.06 2.58
C SER A 37 3.31 28.97 2.89
N PRO A 38 4.11 29.98 2.47
CA PRO A 38 5.51 30.10 2.87
C PRO A 38 5.68 30.05 4.39
N ASP A 39 4.75 30.65 5.14
CA ASP A 39 4.81 30.68 6.61
C ASP A 39 4.72 29.29 7.26
N HIS A 40 4.01 28.35 6.63
CA HIS A 40 3.88 26.98 7.14
C HIS A 40 4.97 26.05 6.61
N LEU A 41 5.64 26.43 5.52
CA LEU A 41 6.62 25.57 4.86
C LEU A 41 7.76 25.13 5.81
N PRO A 42 8.42 26.01 6.58
CA PRO A 42 9.48 25.59 7.51
C PRO A 42 9.01 24.54 8.50
N LEU A 43 7.81 24.70 9.07
CA LEU A 43 7.24 23.77 10.05
C LEU A 43 6.89 22.41 9.43
N ILE A 44 6.43 22.40 8.18
CA ILE A 44 6.14 21.16 7.44
C ILE A 44 7.43 20.42 7.12
N VAL A 45 8.45 21.13 6.63
CA VAL A 45 9.77 20.56 6.30
C VAL A 45 10.46 20.02 7.55
N GLU A 46 10.45 20.77 8.65
CA GLU A 46 10.99 20.35 9.94
C GLU A 46 10.28 19.10 10.49
N ALA A 47 8.95 19.05 10.37
CA ALA A 47 8.19 17.87 10.80
C ALA A 47 8.45 16.64 9.92
N GLY A 48 8.82 16.84 8.66
CA GLY A 48 9.07 15.75 7.72
C GLY A 48 7.80 15.07 7.17
N TYR A 49 6.61 15.64 7.37
CA TYR A 49 5.35 15.11 6.85
C TYR A 49 4.25 16.20 6.72
N LEU A 50 3.29 15.97 5.83
CA LEU A 50 2.04 16.75 5.79
C LEU A 50 1.12 16.25 6.90
N LYS A 51 0.76 17.14 7.84
CA LYS A 51 -0.03 16.81 9.03
C LYS A 51 -1.52 16.63 8.70
N LEU A 52 -2.18 15.80 9.49
CA LEU A 52 -3.63 15.68 9.50
C LEU A 52 -4.25 16.98 10.04
N VAL A 53 -5.36 17.39 9.45
CA VAL A 53 -6.16 18.56 9.86
C VAL A 53 -7.64 18.23 9.79
N GLU A 54 -8.47 19.09 10.37
CA GLU A 54 -9.93 18.97 10.36
C GLU A 54 -10.48 18.65 8.96
N SER A 55 -11.36 17.64 8.90
CA SER A 55 -11.98 17.17 7.65
C SER A 55 -13.28 17.87 7.30
N ASN A 56 -13.81 18.72 8.19
CA ASN A 56 -15.01 19.51 8.01
C ASN A 56 -16.25 18.65 7.71
N ILE A 57 -16.33 17.46 8.31
CA ILE A 57 -17.52 16.58 8.19
C ILE A 57 -18.74 17.21 8.87
N SER A 58 -18.54 18.05 9.89
CA SER A 58 -19.61 18.77 10.57
C SER A 58 -19.37 20.28 10.57
N ARG A 59 -20.46 21.04 10.47
CA ARG A 59 -20.45 22.51 10.60
C ARG A 59 -20.37 22.98 12.06
N SER A 60 -20.90 22.17 12.98
CA SER A 60 -21.12 22.58 14.38
C SER A 60 -20.18 21.89 15.37
N ARG A 61 -19.42 20.89 14.90
CA ARG A 61 -18.53 20.11 15.76
C ARG A 61 -17.19 19.92 15.05
N GLU A 62 -16.15 20.51 15.63
CA GLU A 62 -14.77 20.21 15.27
C GLU A 62 -14.47 18.74 15.56
N HIS A 63 -13.64 18.15 14.70
CA HIS A 63 -13.21 16.75 14.71
C HIS A 63 -14.38 15.77 14.77
N ALA A 64 -15.49 16.10 14.09
CA ALA A 64 -16.65 15.22 14.00
C ALA A 64 -16.40 13.97 13.15
N GLY A 65 -15.41 14.03 12.26
CA GLY A 65 -14.89 12.89 11.52
C GLY A 65 -13.38 12.75 11.74
N PRO A 66 -12.75 11.72 11.15
CA PRO A 66 -11.29 11.59 11.15
C PRO A 66 -10.63 12.83 10.55
N ASP A 67 -9.50 13.22 11.10
CA ASP A 67 -8.65 14.25 10.49
C ASP A 67 -7.99 13.70 9.22
N VAL A 68 -7.68 14.60 8.28
CA VAL A 68 -7.19 14.25 6.95
C VAL A 68 -6.08 15.17 6.47
N VAL A 69 -5.24 14.66 5.58
CA VAL A 69 -4.46 15.49 4.66
C VAL A 69 -5.33 15.82 3.46
N TRP A 70 -5.56 17.11 3.21
CA TRP A 70 -6.25 17.58 2.01
C TRP A 70 -5.34 17.57 0.80
N LEU A 71 -5.77 16.91 -0.26
CA LEU A 71 -5.05 16.77 -1.52
C LEU A 71 -5.95 17.15 -2.70
N THR A 72 -5.36 17.43 -3.85
CA THR A 72 -6.10 17.71 -5.09
C THR A 72 -5.41 17.07 -6.29
N SER A 73 -6.20 16.65 -7.28
CA SER A 73 -5.65 16.24 -8.59
C SER A 73 -5.43 17.41 -9.55
N SER A 74 -5.76 18.65 -9.13
CA SER A 74 -5.48 19.86 -9.91
C SER A 74 -4.04 20.34 -9.67
N PRO A 75 -3.19 20.44 -10.70
CA PRO A 75 -1.84 20.98 -10.56
C PRO A 75 -1.81 22.51 -10.38
N THR A 76 -2.95 23.18 -10.57
CA THR A 76 -3.09 24.63 -10.43
C THR A 76 -4.07 25.00 -9.31
N PRO A 77 -3.81 26.07 -8.55
CA PRO A 77 -4.68 26.52 -7.46
C PRO A 77 -5.94 27.26 -7.95
N ALA A 78 -6.15 27.34 -9.28
CA ALA A 78 -7.16 28.19 -9.91
C ALA A 78 -8.59 27.63 -9.83
N ALA A 79 -8.77 26.34 -9.56
CA ALA A 79 -10.09 25.70 -9.62
C ALA A 79 -11.01 26.00 -8.41
N GLY A 80 -10.57 26.88 -7.48
CA GLY A 80 -11.18 27.05 -6.17
C GLY A 80 -10.92 25.81 -5.30
N HIS A 81 -10.33 25.98 -4.12
CA HIS A 81 -9.95 24.86 -3.25
C HIS A 81 -10.09 25.23 -1.76
N GLY A 82 -10.94 26.21 -1.45
CA GLY A 82 -10.99 26.79 -0.10
C GLY A 82 -9.67 27.47 0.32
N LEU A 83 -8.77 27.76 -0.63
CA LEU A 83 -7.46 28.38 -0.37
C LEU A 83 -7.52 29.91 -0.20
N SER A 84 -8.68 30.51 -0.49
CA SER A 84 -8.90 31.96 -0.37
C SER A 84 -9.48 32.30 1.01
N GLY A 85 -9.28 33.53 1.49
CA GLY A 85 -9.84 34.01 2.77
C GLY A 85 -8.99 33.73 4.00
N SER A 86 -7.89 32.99 3.84
CA SER A 86 -6.83 32.85 4.86
C SER A 86 -5.96 34.11 4.91
N ARG A 87 -5.48 34.48 6.10
CA ARG A 87 -4.46 35.54 6.27
C ARG A 87 -3.14 35.18 5.57
N ASN A 88 -2.83 33.89 5.49
CA ASN A 88 -1.62 33.37 4.83
C ASN A 88 -1.93 33.03 3.36
N ASP A 89 -0.97 33.30 2.47
CA ASP A 89 -1.07 32.96 1.04
C ASP A 89 -0.87 31.45 0.81
N LYS A 90 -1.94 30.69 1.02
CA LYS A 90 -1.95 29.23 0.89
C LYS A 90 -1.82 28.74 -0.56
N LYS A 91 -1.77 29.63 -1.55
CA LYS A 91 -1.65 29.26 -2.97
C LYS A 91 -0.21 29.29 -3.46
N ARG A 92 0.70 29.87 -2.69
CA ARG A 92 2.07 30.13 -3.12
C ARG A 92 2.96 28.90 -3.10
N VAL A 93 2.81 27.98 -2.16
CA VAL A 93 3.64 26.77 -2.09
C VAL A 93 2.81 25.56 -2.52
N ARG A 94 3.32 24.78 -3.47
CA ARG A 94 2.72 23.52 -3.91
C ARG A 94 3.66 22.35 -3.64
N PHE A 95 3.16 21.35 -2.94
CA PHE A 95 3.76 20.03 -2.88
C PHE A 95 3.16 19.18 -3.99
N THR A 96 4.00 18.48 -4.75
CA THR A 96 3.62 17.35 -5.59
C THR A 96 3.98 16.09 -4.83
N VAL A 97 3.01 15.20 -4.59
CA VAL A 97 3.20 13.98 -3.80
C VAL A 97 2.90 12.74 -4.63
N ASP A 98 3.67 11.67 -4.41
CA ASP A 98 3.41 10.33 -4.94
C ASP A 98 2.80 9.47 -3.85
N VAL A 99 1.54 9.10 -4.01
CA VAL A 99 0.80 8.36 -3.00
C VAL A 99 0.23 7.08 -3.57
N ASP A 100 0.20 6.02 -2.75
CA ASP A 100 -0.53 4.82 -3.10
C ASP A 100 -2.01 5.18 -3.30
N ARG A 101 -2.55 4.83 -4.48
CA ARG A 101 -3.92 5.10 -4.88
C ARG A 101 -4.94 4.53 -3.90
N ARG A 102 -4.64 3.43 -3.21
CA ARG A 102 -5.50 2.79 -2.19
C ARG A 102 -5.53 3.59 -0.89
N SER A 103 -4.47 4.36 -0.60
CA SER A 103 -4.33 5.15 0.62
C SER A 103 -5.01 6.52 0.59
N VAL A 104 -5.68 6.85 -0.52
CA VAL A 104 -6.39 8.11 -0.72
C VAL A 104 -7.78 7.90 -1.30
N GLN A 105 -8.72 8.74 -0.89
CA GLN A 105 -10.12 8.63 -1.30
C GLN A 105 -10.61 9.95 -1.89
N LYS A 106 -11.51 9.88 -2.89
CA LYS A 106 -12.18 11.07 -3.42
C LYS A 106 -13.05 11.67 -2.31
N TRP A 107 -12.85 12.96 -2.01
CA TRP A 107 -13.48 13.60 -0.85
C TRP A 107 -15.00 13.43 -0.81
N ARG A 108 -15.71 13.65 -1.93
CA ARG A 108 -17.19 13.54 -1.94
C ARG A 108 -17.69 12.16 -1.55
N ALA A 109 -17.05 11.11 -2.07
CA ALA A 109 -17.41 9.73 -1.73
C ALA A 109 -17.06 9.41 -0.27
N TRP A 110 -15.84 9.78 0.14
CA TRP A 110 -15.35 9.61 1.50
C TRP A 110 -16.23 10.31 2.55
N ALA A 111 -16.62 11.56 2.29
CA ALA A 111 -17.41 12.38 3.20
C ALA A 111 -18.85 11.87 3.30
N LYS A 112 -19.45 11.45 2.18
CA LYS A 112 -20.79 10.83 2.17
C LYS A 112 -20.82 9.57 3.02
N ALA A 113 -19.79 8.72 2.90
CA ALA A 113 -19.67 7.50 3.70
C ALA A 113 -19.53 7.80 5.21
N ARG A 114 -19.09 9.01 5.58
CA ARG A 114 -18.95 9.50 6.96
C ARG A 114 -20.12 10.37 7.43
N GLY A 115 -21.22 10.37 6.69
CA GLY A 115 -22.46 11.01 7.14
C GLY A 115 -22.44 12.54 7.12
N ILE A 116 -21.61 13.18 6.30
CA ILE A 116 -21.71 14.63 6.08
C ILE A 116 -23.13 15.00 5.63
N ALA A 117 -23.69 16.08 6.19
CA ALA A 117 -24.98 16.58 5.77
C ALA A 117 -24.93 17.08 4.31
N SER A 118 -25.95 16.76 3.51
CA SER A 118 -25.95 17.03 2.06
C SER A 118 -25.88 18.53 1.73
N ASP A 119 -26.57 19.36 2.51
CA ASP A 119 -26.52 20.82 2.40
C ASP A 119 -25.12 21.36 2.70
N TRP A 120 -24.48 20.85 3.77
CA TRP A 120 -23.12 21.23 4.13
C TRP A 120 -22.09 20.78 3.09
N MET A 121 -22.21 19.56 2.55
CA MET A 121 -21.37 19.10 1.43
C MET A 121 -21.50 20.03 0.22
N ASN A 122 -22.72 20.47 -0.10
CA ASN A 122 -22.97 21.39 -1.21
C ASN A 122 -22.39 22.79 -0.93
N GLU A 123 -22.46 23.27 0.30
CA GLU A 123 -21.85 24.54 0.72
C GLU A 123 -20.33 24.50 0.55
N LEU A 124 -19.66 23.44 1.05
CA LEU A 124 -18.22 23.24 0.84
C LEU A 124 -17.87 23.13 -0.65
N ALA A 125 -18.71 22.45 -1.44
CA ALA A 125 -18.48 22.31 -2.88
C ALA A 125 -18.56 23.65 -3.64
N ARG A 126 -19.28 24.66 -3.13
CA ARG A 126 -19.33 26.01 -3.70
C ARG A 126 -18.01 26.77 -3.57
N ALA A 127 -17.12 26.37 -2.67
CA ALA A 127 -15.76 26.92 -2.58
C ALA A 127 -14.88 26.55 -3.80
N GLY A 128 -15.41 25.75 -4.72
CA GLY A 128 -14.75 25.32 -5.94
C GLY A 128 -13.95 24.02 -5.77
N GLY A 129 -13.60 23.39 -6.90
CA GLY A 129 -12.63 22.29 -6.96
C GLY A 129 -13.02 20.97 -6.29
N SER A 130 -14.19 20.85 -5.68
CA SER A 130 -14.62 19.62 -4.98
C SER A 130 -14.57 18.33 -5.81
N GLY A 131 -14.65 18.41 -7.15
CA GLY A 131 -14.44 17.25 -8.06
C GLY A 131 -13.00 16.74 -8.11
N THR A 132 -12.04 17.60 -7.76
CA THR A 132 -10.60 17.31 -7.74
C THR A 132 -10.07 16.98 -6.36
N TRP A 133 -10.86 17.17 -5.30
CA TRP A 133 -10.40 16.95 -3.92
C TRP A 133 -10.26 15.46 -3.58
N TRP A 134 -9.20 15.19 -2.85
CA TRP A 134 -8.83 13.90 -2.29
C TRP A 134 -8.46 14.08 -0.82
N VAL A 135 -8.58 13.00 -0.06
CA VAL A 135 -8.20 12.98 1.35
C VAL A 135 -7.37 11.73 1.65
N SER A 136 -6.44 11.88 2.58
CA SER A 136 -5.73 10.77 3.23
C SER A 136 -5.95 10.85 4.73
N GLU A 137 -6.30 9.74 5.38
CA GLU A 137 -6.45 9.66 6.85
C GLU A 137 -5.12 9.38 7.55
N ARG A 138 -4.02 9.36 6.80
CA ARG A 138 -2.65 9.25 7.32
C ARG A 138 -1.83 10.47 6.90
N PRO A 139 -0.80 10.84 7.67
CA PRO A 139 0.20 11.78 7.23
C PRO A 139 0.82 11.38 5.89
N ILE A 140 1.24 12.38 5.11
CA ILE A 140 2.03 12.17 3.89
C ILE A 140 3.49 12.49 4.21
N GLU A 141 4.27 11.43 4.40
CA GLU A 141 5.69 11.50 4.75
C GLU A 141 6.50 12.23 3.67
N SER A 142 7.60 12.86 4.07
CA SER A 142 8.51 13.57 3.16
C SER A 142 9.11 12.68 2.09
N SER A 143 9.24 11.38 2.39
CA SER A 143 9.65 10.37 1.43
C SER A 143 8.67 10.20 0.26
N GLN A 144 7.44 10.69 0.39
CA GLN A 144 6.42 10.69 -0.66
C GLN A 144 6.36 12.02 -1.42
N TRP A 145 7.15 13.03 -1.05
CA TRP A 145 7.19 14.30 -1.75
C TRP A 145 8.07 14.17 -3.01
N ILE A 146 7.52 14.52 -4.16
CA ILE A 146 8.25 14.58 -5.43
C ILE A 146 8.90 15.95 -5.60
N GLU A 147 8.13 17.00 -5.32
CA GLU A 147 8.52 18.40 -5.58
C GLU A 147 7.85 19.33 -4.58
N ILE A 148 8.56 20.36 -4.16
CA ILE A 148 8.03 21.54 -3.49
C ILE A 148 8.35 22.74 -4.39
N LEU A 149 7.32 23.46 -4.81
CA LEU A 149 7.43 24.55 -5.77
C LEU A 149 6.90 25.86 -5.16
N ASP A 150 7.66 26.96 -5.31
CA ASP A 150 7.13 28.31 -5.09
C ASP A 150 6.47 28.78 -6.40
N LEU A 151 5.15 28.84 -6.40
CA LEU A 151 4.34 29.22 -7.56
C LEU A 151 4.42 30.71 -7.91
N SER A 152 4.90 31.55 -6.99
CA SER A 152 5.12 32.97 -7.30
C SER A 152 6.35 33.19 -8.17
N THR A 153 7.37 32.33 -8.04
CA THR A 153 8.64 32.42 -8.78
C THR A 153 8.78 31.34 -9.85
N GLY A 154 7.98 30.27 -9.77
CA GLY A 154 8.12 29.08 -10.59
C GLY A 154 9.37 28.25 -10.27
N GLN A 155 10.08 28.54 -9.17
CA GLN A 155 11.33 27.87 -8.82
C GLN A 155 11.08 26.70 -7.85
N PRO A 156 11.70 25.53 -8.07
CA PRO A 156 11.65 24.43 -7.12
C PRO A 156 12.38 24.83 -5.84
N LEU A 157 11.70 24.69 -4.70
CA LEU A 157 12.28 24.84 -3.37
C LEU A 157 12.96 23.55 -2.91
N ALA A 158 12.41 22.41 -3.35
CA ALA A 158 13.02 21.10 -3.19
C ALA A 158 12.49 20.17 -4.29
N THR A 159 13.35 19.31 -4.83
CA THR A 159 12.96 18.28 -5.80
C THR A 159 13.62 16.97 -5.41
N ARG A 160 12.83 15.90 -5.39
CA ARG A 160 13.37 14.55 -5.36
C ARG A 160 13.71 14.20 -6.81
N SER A 161 15.00 14.04 -7.11
CA SER A 161 15.44 13.52 -8.41
C SER A 161 14.87 12.11 -8.59
N VAL A 162 13.89 11.97 -9.48
CA VAL A 162 13.30 10.67 -9.85
C VAL A 162 14.36 9.74 -10.48
N ASN A 163 15.50 10.31 -10.92
CA ASN A 163 16.59 9.59 -11.59
C ASN A 163 17.80 9.25 -10.68
N GLN A 164 17.68 9.34 -9.35
CA GLN A 164 18.61 8.65 -8.46
C GLN A 164 18.03 7.28 -8.10
N GLU A 165 18.27 6.30 -8.96
CA GLU A 165 18.17 4.87 -8.66
C GLU A 165 19.29 4.37 -7.72
N GLU A 166 20.19 5.25 -7.24
CA GLU A 166 21.15 4.93 -6.18
C GLU A 166 20.54 5.22 -4.81
N GLN A 167 20.32 4.14 -4.04
CA GLN A 167 19.68 4.09 -2.72
C GLN A 167 18.17 4.36 -2.72
N TYR A 168 17.44 3.44 -3.35
CA TYR A 168 16.06 3.13 -2.98
C TYR A 168 16.02 2.66 -1.51
N GLN A 169 15.88 3.59 -0.56
CA GLN A 169 15.34 3.31 0.76
C GLN A 169 13.82 3.14 0.57
N PRO A 170 13.27 1.93 0.67
CA PRO A 170 11.90 1.67 0.29
C PRO A 170 10.94 2.45 1.18
N THR A 171 10.05 3.22 0.58
CA THR A 171 8.99 3.94 1.31
C THR A 171 7.82 3.00 1.60
N ILE A 172 6.98 3.40 2.56
CA ILE A 172 6.15 2.60 3.47
C ILE A 172 5.25 1.47 2.87
N PRO A 173 4.80 1.46 1.60
CA PRO A 173 4.16 0.27 1.03
C PRO A 173 5.10 -0.95 0.93
N PHE A 174 6.41 -0.72 0.77
CA PHE A 174 7.41 -1.81 0.82
C PHE A 174 7.61 -2.33 2.25
N LEU A 175 7.38 -1.50 3.28
CA LEU A 175 7.50 -1.97 4.66
C LEU A 175 6.40 -2.98 4.98
N ALA A 176 5.15 -2.80 4.54
CA ALA A 176 4.07 -3.77 4.81
C ALA A 176 4.44 -5.19 4.34
N TYR A 177 5.10 -5.30 3.18
CA TYR A 177 5.55 -6.57 2.60
C TYR A 177 7.02 -6.90 2.88
N SER A 178 7.73 -6.06 3.64
CA SER A 178 9.09 -6.39 4.08
C SER A 178 9.06 -7.64 4.94
N TRP A 179 10.13 -8.43 4.86
CA TRP A 179 10.28 -9.62 5.68
C TRP A 179 10.08 -9.29 7.17
N GLU A 180 10.67 -8.20 7.64
CA GLU A 180 10.61 -7.74 9.03
C GLU A 180 9.18 -7.35 9.47
N SER A 181 8.35 -6.85 8.54
CA SER A 181 6.94 -6.59 8.83
C SER A 181 6.10 -7.86 8.85
N GLN A 182 6.35 -8.79 7.93
CA GLN A 182 5.65 -10.08 7.90
C GLN A 182 5.96 -10.88 9.17
N VAL A 183 7.23 -11.01 9.51
CA VAL A 183 7.75 -11.75 10.67
C VAL A 183 7.15 -11.29 12.01
N ARG A 184 6.90 -9.99 12.19
CA ARG A 184 6.30 -9.43 13.41
C ARG A 184 4.84 -9.86 13.66
N GLN A 185 4.16 -10.42 12.65
CA GLN A 185 2.77 -10.86 12.77
C GLN A 185 2.64 -12.28 13.35
N TYR A 186 3.75 -13.00 13.52
CA TYR A 186 3.74 -14.42 13.86
C TYR A 186 4.44 -14.72 15.20
N PRO A 187 4.08 -15.83 15.88
CA PRO A 187 4.72 -16.25 17.12
C PRO A 187 6.22 -16.47 16.96
N GLN A 188 7.00 -16.06 17.96
CA GLN A 188 8.43 -16.32 18.05
C GLN A 188 8.88 -16.55 19.50
N PRO A 189 9.89 -17.41 19.72
CA PRO A 189 10.50 -18.35 18.76
C PRO A 189 9.59 -19.54 18.45
N GLY A 190 9.99 -20.42 17.53
CA GLY A 190 9.28 -21.65 17.19
C GLY A 190 10.14 -22.91 17.31
N LEU A 191 9.49 -24.09 17.24
CA LEU A 191 10.16 -25.37 17.02
C LEU A 191 10.63 -25.49 15.57
N SER A 192 11.82 -26.06 15.37
CA SER A 192 12.41 -26.33 14.06
C SER A 192 11.45 -27.09 13.13
N GLY A 193 11.36 -26.66 11.88
CA GLY A 193 10.48 -27.22 10.86
C GLY A 193 9.23 -26.37 10.60
N ILE A 194 8.27 -26.95 9.88
CA ILE A 194 7.00 -26.27 9.54
C ILE A 194 5.99 -26.47 10.66
N GLN A 195 5.44 -25.37 11.16
CA GLN A 195 4.37 -25.34 12.14
C GLN A 195 3.13 -24.65 11.58
N TYR A 196 1.95 -25.08 12.04
CA TYR A 196 0.69 -24.42 11.71
C TYR A 196 0.36 -23.33 12.73
N PHE A 197 -0.13 -22.20 12.24
CA PHE A 197 -0.65 -21.09 13.03
C PHE A 197 -1.95 -20.59 12.40
N LYS A 198 -2.96 -20.29 13.21
CA LYS A 198 -4.20 -19.67 12.75
C LYS A 198 -4.16 -18.19 13.12
N GLY A 199 -4.07 -17.31 12.12
CA GLY A 199 -4.09 -15.87 12.33
C GLY A 199 -5.49 -15.31 12.24
N ASP A 200 -6.07 -14.85 13.34
CA ASP A 200 -7.40 -14.23 13.34
C ASP A 200 -7.29 -12.75 12.90
N LEU A 201 -7.98 -12.38 11.81
CA LEU A 201 -8.09 -10.98 11.34
C LEU A 201 -9.33 -10.30 11.95
N SER A 202 -10.37 -11.07 12.23
CA SER A 202 -11.58 -10.66 12.93
C SER A 202 -12.25 -11.89 13.58
N PRO A 203 -13.36 -11.75 14.34
CA PRO A 203 -14.06 -12.88 14.94
C PRO A 203 -14.55 -13.94 13.94
N THR A 204 -14.68 -13.59 12.66
CA THR A 204 -15.19 -14.49 11.61
C THR A 204 -14.24 -14.64 10.43
N VAL A 205 -13.10 -13.95 10.41
CA VAL A 205 -12.13 -13.96 9.32
C VAL A 205 -10.77 -14.36 9.86
N TRP A 206 -10.19 -15.41 9.28
CA TRP A 206 -8.86 -15.88 9.66
C TRP A 206 -8.02 -16.27 8.44
N VAL A 207 -6.73 -16.43 8.67
CA VAL A 207 -5.73 -16.90 7.70
C VAL A 207 -5.09 -18.16 8.25
N ASP A 208 -4.97 -19.18 7.42
CA ASP A 208 -4.21 -20.38 7.73
C ASP A 208 -2.74 -20.15 7.40
N CYS A 209 -1.86 -20.23 8.39
CA CYS A 209 -0.44 -19.93 8.21
C CYS A 209 0.42 -21.19 8.41
N LEU A 210 1.39 -21.39 7.51
CA LEU A 210 2.49 -22.33 7.69
C LEU A 210 3.78 -21.54 7.93
N LEU A 211 4.40 -21.78 9.08
CA LEU A 211 5.56 -21.06 9.56
C LEU A 211 6.76 -22.01 9.59
N TYR A 212 7.81 -21.71 8.83
CA TYR A 212 9.03 -22.52 8.79
C TYR A 212 10.08 -21.88 9.71
N TYR A 213 10.42 -22.56 10.80
CA TYR A 213 11.52 -22.19 11.69
C TYR A 213 12.78 -23.03 11.44
N ASP A 214 13.96 -22.42 11.58
CA ASP A 214 15.23 -23.13 11.49
C ASP A 214 15.61 -23.87 12.80
N ALA A 215 16.79 -24.50 12.81
CA ALA A 215 17.27 -25.27 13.95
C ALA A 215 17.48 -24.42 15.23
N THR A 216 17.59 -23.10 15.10
CA THR A 216 17.71 -22.15 16.22
C THR A 216 16.35 -21.66 16.72
N GLY A 217 15.27 -22.01 16.03
CA GLY A 217 13.91 -21.54 16.30
C GLY A 217 13.60 -20.19 15.68
N GLU A 218 14.42 -19.71 14.74
CA GLU A 218 14.20 -18.46 14.01
C GLU A 218 13.26 -18.70 12.82
N LEU A 219 12.27 -17.83 12.63
CA LEU A 219 11.36 -17.88 11.49
C LEU A 219 12.12 -17.53 10.21
N ILE A 220 12.03 -18.39 9.18
CA ILE A 220 12.76 -18.24 7.91
C ILE A 220 11.88 -18.40 6.65
N GLY A 221 10.64 -18.86 6.83
CA GLY A 221 9.63 -18.90 5.78
C GLY A 221 8.21 -18.79 6.33
N ILE A 222 7.34 -18.16 5.56
CA ILE A 222 5.92 -17.93 5.89
C ILE A 222 5.11 -18.32 4.66
N LEU A 223 4.00 -19.03 4.85
CA LEU A 223 2.97 -19.20 3.83
C LEU A 223 1.61 -18.92 4.45
N ASN A 224 0.85 -18.02 3.83
CA ASN A 224 -0.53 -17.69 4.20
C ASN A 224 -1.48 -18.30 3.17
N HIS A 225 -2.46 -19.07 3.63
CA HIS A 225 -3.58 -19.57 2.85
C HIS A 225 -4.86 -18.90 3.36
N TYR A 226 -5.66 -18.34 2.46
CA TYR A 226 -6.88 -17.61 2.79
C TYR A 226 -8.10 -18.49 2.56
N PRO A 227 -8.70 -19.10 3.60
CA PRO A 227 -9.84 -20.01 3.42
C PRO A 227 -11.15 -19.29 3.02
N MET A 228 -11.17 -17.97 3.06
CA MET A 228 -12.33 -17.13 2.79
C MET A 228 -11.90 -15.78 2.19
N ASP A 229 -12.82 -15.14 1.47
CA ASP A 229 -12.61 -13.79 0.94
C ASP A 229 -12.42 -12.78 2.08
N ASN A 230 -11.56 -11.80 1.86
CA ASN A 230 -11.43 -10.61 2.71
C ASN A 230 -11.19 -9.37 1.83
N ASP A 231 -10.92 -8.22 2.46
CA ASP A 231 -10.74 -6.96 1.74
C ASP A 231 -9.53 -6.97 0.78
N ASP A 232 -8.55 -7.83 1.02
CA ASP A 232 -7.27 -7.89 0.30
C ASP A 232 -7.11 -9.14 -0.59
N GLU A 233 -7.71 -10.28 -0.22
CA GLU A 233 -7.47 -11.59 -0.82
C GLU A 233 -8.76 -12.41 -1.02
N VAL A 234 -8.74 -13.29 -2.02
CA VAL A 234 -9.87 -14.19 -2.32
C VAL A 234 -9.67 -15.57 -1.68
N ALA A 235 -10.77 -16.28 -1.43
CA ALA A 235 -10.77 -17.62 -0.90
C ALA A 235 -9.95 -18.57 -1.79
N GLY A 236 -9.00 -19.29 -1.19
CA GLY A 236 -8.05 -20.17 -1.86
C GLY A 236 -6.75 -19.49 -2.32
N SER A 237 -6.60 -18.17 -2.15
CA SER A 237 -5.32 -17.49 -2.38
C SER A 237 -4.23 -18.05 -1.47
N VAL A 238 -2.98 -18.06 -1.96
CA VAL A 238 -1.79 -18.41 -1.19
C VAL A 238 -0.69 -17.37 -1.40
N ASN A 239 -0.13 -16.85 -0.30
CA ASN A 239 1.04 -15.98 -0.29
C ASN A 239 2.23 -16.71 0.36
N VAL A 240 3.42 -16.64 -0.25
CA VAL A 240 4.63 -17.27 0.29
C VAL A 240 5.70 -16.21 0.46
N TYR A 241 6.43 -16.25 1.57
CA TYR A 241 7.55 -15.38 1.87
C TYR A 241 8.72 -16.22 2.38
N VAL A 242 9.92 -15.95 1.87
CA VAL A 242 11.16 -16.56 2.35
C VAL A 242 12.13 -15.46 2.69
N ARG A 243 12.81 -15.59 3.84
CA ARG A 243 13.80 -14.63 4.29
C ARG A 243 14.85 -14.38 3.21
N PRO A 244 15.20 -13.11 2.88
CA PRO A 244 16.04 -12.80 1.72
C PRO A 244 17.39 -13.54 1.67
N ASP A 245 18.09 -13.65 2.80
CA ASP A 245 19.38 -14.36 2.94
C ASP A 245 19.23 -15.89 2.99
N ARG A 246 18.00 -16.43 3.03
CA ARG A 246 17.69 -17.86 3.03
C ARG A 246 17.03 -18.34 1.74
N GLN A 247 16.87 -17.48 0.75
CA GLN A 247 16.29 -17.86 -0.54
C GLN A 247 17.11 -18.96 -1.23
N ARG A 248 16.45 -19.73 -2.10
CA ARG A 248 17.04 -20.84 -2.87
C ARG A 248 17.55 -22.02 -2.04
N GLN A 249 17.11 -22.16 -0.79
CA GLN A 249 17.42 -23.29 0.10
C GLN A 249 16.28 -24.32 0.21
N GLY A 250 15.34 -24.32 -0.75
CA GLY A 250 14.19 -25.26 -0.76
C GLY A 250 13.07 -24.93 0.24
N ILE A 251 13.16 -23.84 0.99
CA ILE A 251 12.17 -23.43 2.02
C ILE A 251 10.78 -23.25 1.39
N ALA A 252 10.67 -22.48 0.31
CA ALA A 252 9.40 -22.25 -0.38
C ALA A 252 8.79 -23.55 -0.93
N THR A 253 9.61 -24.45 -1.47
CA THR A 253 9.18 -25.77 -1.96
C THR A 253 8.52 -26.57 -0.84
N GLN A 254 9.19 -26.67 0.32
CA GLN A 254 8.65 -27.40 1.46
C GLN A 254 7.33 -26.78 1.98
N LEU A 255 7.23 -25.46 2.03
CA LEU A 255 5.99 -24.76 2.40
C LEU A 255 4.86 -25.05 1.41
N ILE A 256 5.13 -24.99 0.10
CA ILE A 256 4.13 -25.25 -0.95
C ILE A 256 3.69 -26.71 -0.95
N ASP A 257 4.61 -27.66 -0.77
CA ASP A 257 4.26 -29.08 -0.67
C ASP A 257 3.38 -29.35 0.56
N GLU A 258 3.70 -28.72 1.69
CA GLU A 258 2.87 -28.78 2.91
C GLU A 258 1.47 -28.19 2.68
N CYS A 259 1.40 -27.02 2.03
CA CYS A 259 0.16 -26.36 1.66
C CYS A 259 -0.69 -27.21 0.72
N ALA A 260 -0.08 -27.79 -0.31
CA ALA A 260 -0.74 -28.67 -1.27
C ALA A 260 -1.35 -29.90 -0.59
N ARG A 261 -0.63 -30.48 0.39
CA ARG A 261 -1.13 -31.63 1.14
C ARG A 261 -2.30 -31.28 2.08
N ARG A 262 -2.35 -30.06 2.61
CA ARG A 262 -3.40 -29.63 3.54
C ARG A 262 -4.65 -29.12 2.85
N TRP A 263 -4.49 -28.29 1.83
CA TRP A 263 -5.58 -27.50 1.26
C TRP A 263 -5.76 -27.67 -0.25
N ALA A 264 -4.79 -28.27 -0.94
CA ALA A 264 -4.81 -28.47 -2.39
C ALA A 264 -5.27 -27.22 -3.17
N PRO A 265 -4.63 -26.05 -2.98
CA PRO A 265 -5.06 -24.80 -3.58
C PRO A 265 -5.02 -24.92 -5.12
N ASN A 266 -5.99 -24.31 -5.80
CA ASN A 266 -6.07 -24.33 -7.25
C ASN A 266 -4.95 -23.47 -7.86
N PRO A 267 -3.96 -24.04 -8.57
CA PRO A 267 -2.86 -23.27 -9.15
C PRO A 267 -3.31 -22.29 -10.22
N ALA A 268 -4.41 -22.58 -10.93
CA ALA A 268 -4.93 -21.71 -11.98
C ALA A 268 -5.57 -20.42 -11.43
N GLN A 269 -5.88 -20.38 -10.14
CA GLN A 269 -6.46 -19.21 -9.47
C GLN A 269 -5.40 -18.27 -8.90
N GLN A 270 -4.15 -18.75 -8.74
CA GLN A 270 -3.11 -17.96 -8.10
C GLN A 270 -2.49 -16.95 -9.06
N ALA A 271 -2.02 -15.84 -8.50
CA ALA A 271 -1.21 -14.86 -9.19
C ALA A 271 0.26 -15.01 -8.82
N TYR A 272 1.14 -14.90 -9.81
CA TYR A 272 2.55 -15.22 -9.68
C TYR A 272 3.42 -14.01 -9.95
N THR A 273 4.37 -13.73 -9.04
CA THR A 273 5.58 -12.98 -9.44
C THR A 273 6.42 -13.81 -10.42
N PRO A 274 7.35 -13.19 -11.17
CA PRO A 274 8.29 -13.92 -12.01
C PRO A 274 9.05 -15.03 -11.26
N SER A 275 9.45 -14.77 -10.01
CA SER A 275 10.12 -15.75 -9.16
C SER A 275 9.18 -16.87 -8.69
N GLY A 276 7.91 -16.56 -8.38
CA GLY A 276 6.90 -17.56 -8.03
C GLY A 276 6.54 -18.49 -9.19
N ALA A 277 6.40 -17.94 -10.40
CA ALA A 277 6.20 -18.72 -11.61
C ALA A 277 7.39 -19.64 -11.90
N ALA A 278 8.62 -19.12 -11.77
CA ALA A 278 9.83 -19.92 -11.93
C ALA A 278 9.91 -21.09 -10.93
N LEU A 279 9.52 -20.86 -9.67
CA LEU A 279 9.44 -21.90 -8.65
C LEU A 279 8.45 -23.01 -9.05
N LEU A 280 7.21 -22.66 -9.43
CA LEU A 280 6.22 -23.67 -9.84
C LEU A 280 6.64 -24.46 -11.08
N ASN A 281 7.24 -23.79 -12.06
CA ASN A 281 7.78 -24.47 -13.23
C ASN A 281 8.85 -25.50 -12.83
N SER A 282 9.75 -25.13 -11.92
CA SER A 282 10.79 -26.05 -11.41
C SER A 282 10.23 -27.23 -10.61
N MET A 283 9.11 -27.05 -9.91
CA MET A 283 8.44 -28.14 -9.18
C MET A 283 7.76 -29.11 -10.13
N SER A 284 7.22 -28.61 -11.25
CA SER A 284 6.53 -29.43 -12.25
C SER A 284 7.49 -30.31 -13.05
N THR A 285 8.71 -29.83 -13.32
CA THR A 285 9.74 -30.58 -14.04
C THR A 285 10.41 -31.66 -13.19
N ASN A 286 10.42 -31.51 -11.87
CA ASN A 286 11.17 -32.38 -10.95
C ASN A 286 10.30 -33.40 -10.22
N ARG A 287 8.98 -33.43 -10.45
CA ARG A 287 8.16 -34.51 -9.89
C ARG A 287 8.55 -35.82 -10.59
N PRO A 288 9.09 -36.82 -9.87
CA PRO A 288 9.33 -38.12 -10.47
C PRO A 288 8.00 -38.59 -11.05
N GLN A 289 7.99 -38.94 -12.34
CA GLN A 289 6.84 -39.61 -12.90
C GLN A 289 6.63 -40.86 -12.05
N ILE A 290 5.52 -40.88 -11.30
CA ILE A 290 5.05 -42.09 -10.66
C ILE A 290 4.83 -43.04 -11.83
N ARG A 291 5.76 -43.98 -12.01
CA ARG A 291 5.59 -45.06 -12.97
C ARG A 291 4.51 -45.95 -12.39
N ASP A 292 3.34 -45.91 -13.01
CA ASP A 292 2.28 -46.89 -12.79
C ASP A 292 2.79 -48.32 -13.03
#